data_AF-A0AAX4P1X2-F1
#
_entry.id   AF-A0AAX4P1X2-F1
#
_cell.length_a   1.000
_cell.length_b   1.000
_cell.length_c   1.000
_cell.angle_alpha   90.00
_cell.angle_beta   90.00
_cell.angle_gamma   90.00
#
_symmetry.space_group_name_H-M   'P 1'
#
loop_
_entity.id
_entity.type
_entity.pdbx_description
1 polymer ?
#
loop_
_entity_poly.entity_id
_entity_poly.type
_entity_poly.pdbx_seq_one_letter_code
_entity_poly.pdbx_strand_id
1 'polypeptide(L)'
;MLARAAFAGRSLASKSRGCVVGNRERMVVNMASSSREDADARAKRKAQKKAAKLARRAKRQGLQEAIDEKKKDCDLCSTPVDLLVRCQTDETRRWRMVCGKCWHEVSGGQTDGDDDHPYYKYGGLWKNRAA
;
A
#
# COMPACT_ATOMS: atom_id res chain seq x y z
N MET A 1 -25.41 4.20 -71.08
CA MET A 1 -25.58 5.59 -71.57
C MET A 1 -25.18 6.51 -70.43
N LEU A 2 -23.97 7.08 -70.51
CA LEU A 2 -23.73 8.54 -70.60
C LEU A 2 -23.95 9.23 -69.23
N ALA A 3 -23.02 9.94 -68.59
CA ALA A 3 -21.91 10.70 -69.15
C ALA A 3 -20.94 11.22 -68.05
N ARG A 4 -19.64 11.16 -68.39
CA ARG A 4 -18.65 12.25 -68.35
C ARG A 4 -18.20 12.82 -66.99
N ALA A 5 -16.97 12.43 -66.64
CA ALA A 5 -16.05 13.22 -65.85
C ALA A 5 -15.82 14.63 -66.46
N ALA A 6 -15.72 15.65 -65.61
CA ALA A 6 -15.23 16.98 -65.97
C ALA A 6 -13.98 17.30 -65.15
N PHE A 7 -12.90 17.49 -65.88
CA PHE A 7 -11.56 17.85 -65.43
C PHE A 7 -11.38 19.36 -65.66
N ALA A 8 -11.25 20.15 -64.60
CA ALA A 8 -10.77 21.53 -64.61
C ALA A 8 -10.49 21.94 -63.14
N GLY A 9 -9.40 22.56 -62.73
CA GLY A 9 -8.32 23.19 -63.46
C GLY A 9 -7.09 23.31 -62.54
N ARG A 10 -5.93 23.43 -63.18
CA ARG A 10 -4.66 23.75 -62.53
C ARG A 10 -4.76 25.17 -61.98
N SER A 11 -4.65 25.34 -60.66
CA SER A 11 -4.31 26.64 -60.08
C SER A 11 -2.81 26.72 -59.91
N LEU A 12 -2.22 27.69 -60.61
CA LEU A 12 -0.79 27.98 -60.63
C LEU A 12 -0.31 28.33 -59.22
N ALA A 13 0.66 27.57 -58.73
CA ALA A 13 1.47 27.92 -57.58
C ALA A 13 2.17 29.26 -57.84
N SER A 14 1.70 30.32 -57.22
CA SER A 14 2.37 31.62 -57.20
C SER A 14 3.59 31.51 -56.28
N LYS A 15 4.75 31.49 -56.93
CA LYS A 15 6.06 31.52 -56.30
C LYS A 15 6.37 32.96 -55.86
N SER A 16 6.02 33.32 -54.62
CA SER A 16 6.55 34.54 -54.01
C SER A 16 7.94 34.25 -53.43
N ARG A 17 8.91 35.01 -53.93
CA ARG A 17 10.30 35.01 -53.46
C ARG A 17 10.39 35.86 -52.20
N GLY A 18 10.81 35.23 -51.11
CA GLY A 18 11.75 35.79 -50.12
C GLY A 18 11.24 36.81 -49.10
N CYS A 19 11.11 36.35 -47.85
CA CYS A 19 11.84 36.96 -46.74
C CYS A 19 12.24 35.82 -45.79
N VAL A 20 13.54 35.45 -45.75
CA VAL A 20 14.08 34.50 -44.76
C VAL A 20 14.25 35.25 -43.44
N VAL A 21 13.14 35.56 -42.79
CA VAL A 21 13.06 35.88 -41.36
C VAL A 21 12.11 34.83 -40.79
N GLY A 22 12.65 33.68 -40.39
CA GLY A 22 11.78 32.60 -39.93
C GLY A 22 12.43 31.28 -39.56
N ASN A 23 13.75 31.10 -39.73
CA ASN A 23 14.40 29.85 -39.32
C ASN A 23 14.93 29.91 -37.88
N ARG A 24 15.41 31.09 -37.45
CA ARG A 24 15.98 31.28 -36.10
C ARG A 24 14.90 31.33 -35.03
N GLU A 25 13.82 32.07 -35.24
CA GLU A 25 12.64 32.09 -34.36
C GLU A 25 11.96 30.71 -34.28
N ARG A 26 11.86 29.98 -35.40
CA ARG A 26 11.28 28.64 -35.40
C ARG A 26 12.14 27.62 -34.63
N MET A 27 13.47 27.70 -34.74
CA MET A 27 14.37 26.83 -33.98
C MET A 27 14.31 27.10 -32.47
N VAL A 28 14.25 28.37 -32.03
CA VAL A 28 14.15 28.67 -30.59
C VAL A 28 12.81 28.24 -29.99
N VAL A 29 11.72 28.34 -30.74
CA VAL A 29 10.39 27.86 -30.30
C VAL A 29 10.39 26.33 -30.15
N ASN A 30 10.98 25.59 -31.09
CA ASN A 30 11.10 24.13 -30.99
C ASN A 30 12.00 23.69 -29.84
N MET A 31 13.14 24.36 -29.64
CA MET A 31 14.08 24.04 -28.55
C MET A 31 13.46 24.33 -27.17
N ALA A 32 12.70 25.44 -27.05
CA ALA A 32 11.94 25.75 -25.84
C ALA A 32 10.82 24.73 -25.58
N SER A 33 10.10 24.28 -26.61
CA SER A 33 9.08 23.24 -26.49
C SER A 33 9.67 21.89 -26.05
N SER A 34 10.76 21.44 -26.68
CA SER A 34 11.47 20.21 -26.29
C SER A 34 11.94 20.24 -24.83
N SER A 35 12.53 21.35 -24.38
CA SER A 35 12.98 21.48 -22.98
C SER A 35 11.84 21.43 -21.96
N ARG A 36 10.66 21.94 -22.32
CA ARG A 36 9.43 21.85 -21.49
C ARG A 36 8.90 20.41 -21.46
N GLU A 37 8.87 19.74 -22.61
CA GLU A 37 8.46 18.33 -22.68
C GLU A 37 9.38 17.41 -21.85
N ASP A 38 10.69 17.65 -21.86
CA ASP A 38 11.65 16.93 -21.02
C ASP A 38 11.45 17.20 -19.51
N ALA A 39 11.19 18.47 -19.16
CA ALA A 39 10.87 18.86 -17.79
C ALA A 39 9.56 18.22 -17.30
N ASP A 40 8.54 18.19 -18.15
CA ASP A 40 7.25 17.55 -17.89
C ASP A 40 7.39 16.03 -17.79
N ALA A 41 8.18 15.41 -18.67
CA ALA A 41 8.49 13.98 -18.60
C ALA A 41 9.24 13.63 -17.31
N ARG A 42 10.16 14.50 -16.85
CA ARG A 42 10.84 14.34 -15.56
C ARG A 42 9.86 14.54 -14.39
N ALA A 43 8.94 15.50 -14.48
CA ALA A 43 7.92 15.74 -13.46
C ALA A 43 6.93 14.57 -13.35
N LYS A 44 6.44 14.05 -14.47
CA LYS A 44 5.57 12.86 -14.56
C LYS A 44 6.25 11.64 -13.95
N ARG A 45 7.52 11.35 -14.29
CA ARG A 45 8.30 10.25 -13.69
C ARG A 45 8.44 10.40 -12.18
N LYS A 46 8.72 11.60 -11.68
CA LYS A 46 8.78 11.89 -10.24
C LYS A 46 7.42 11.68 -9.57
N ALA A 47 6.33 12.14 -10.18
CA ALA A 47 4.97 11.97 -9.67
C ALA A 47 4.57 10.49 -9.60
N GLN A 48 4.82 9.71 -10.66
CA GLN A 48 4.57 8.27 -10.68
C GLN A 48 5.39 7.54 -9.61
N LYS A 49 6.67 7.86 -9.43
CA LYS A 49 7.50 7.27 -8.37
C LYS A 49 6.97 7.59 -6.96
N LYS A 50 6.52 8.83 -6.73
CA LYS A 50 5.87 9.23 -5.48
C LYS A 50 4.55 8.49 -5.27
N ALA A 51 3.68 8.43 -6.28
CA ALA A 51 2.42 7.70 -6.23
C ALA A 51 2.63 6.21 -5.94
N ALA A 52 3.59 5.56 -6.59
CA ALA A 52 3.93 4.17 -6.32
C ALA A 52 4.46 3.95 -4.89
N LYS A 53 5.29 4.88 -4.36
CA LYS A 53 5.75 4.81 -2.97
C LYS A 53 4.59 4.98 -1.97
N LEU A 54 3.66 5.90 -2.25
CA LEU A 54 2.47 6.10 -1.44
C LEU A 54 1.56 4.86 -1.45
N ALA A 55 1.28 4.29 -2.63
CA ALA A 55 0.50 3.06 -2.76
C ALA A 55 1.13 1.88 -1.99
N ARG A 56 2.46 1.70 -2.06
CA ARG A 56 3.17 0.70 -1.26
C ARG A 56 3.10 0.94 0.25
N ARG A 57 3.04 2.21 0.69
CA ARG A 57 2.85 2.53 2.12
C ARG A 57 1.41 2.24 2.55
N ALA A 58 0.42 2.62 1.74
CA ALA A 58 -0.99 2.36 2.00
C ALA A 58 -1.28 0.85 2.09
N LYS A 59 -0.72 0.02 1.20
CA LYS A 59 -0.87 -1.44 1.28
C LYS A 59 -0.31 -2.02 2.59
N ARG A 60 0.82 -1.50 3.08
CA ARG A 60 1.39 -1.93 4.37
C ARG A 60 0.54 -1.47 5.56
N GLN A 61 -0.02 -0.26 5.50
CA GLN A 61 -0.94 0.24 6.52
C GLN A 61 -2.22 -0.59 6.56
N GLY A 62 -2.83 -0.89 5.41
CA GLY A 62 -4.02 -1.75 5.36
C GLY A 62 -3.77 -3.18 5.86
N LEU A 63 -2.56 -3.74 5.65
CA LEU A 63 -2.19 -5.01 6.27
C LEU A 63 -2.10 -4.89 7.80
N GLN A 64 -1.50 -3.80 8.30
CA GLN A 64 -1.38 -3.54 9.73
C GLN A 64 -2.76 -3.34 10.39
N GLU A 65 -3.65 -2.57 9.76
CA GLU A 65 -5.03 -2.37 10.20
C GLU A 65 -5.79 -3.71 10.29
N ALA A 66 -5.60 -4.59 9.30
CA ALA A 66 -6.20 -5.93 9.32
C ALA A 66 -5.62 -6.86 10.41
N ILE A 67 -4.36 -6.65 10.82
CA ILE A 67 -3.75 -7.33 11.97
C ILE A 67 -4.40 -6.82 13.25
N ASP A 68 -4.43 -5.50 13.42
CA ASP A 68 -4.91 -4.83 14.63
C ASP A 68 -6.39 -5.13 14.91
N GLU A 69 -7.23 -5.19 13.88
CA GLU A 69 -8.66 -5.54 14.00
C GLU A 69 -8.90 -6.96 14.53
N LYS A 70 -7.97 -7.89 14.29
CA LYS A 70 -8.12 -9.32 14.67
C LYS A 70 -7.42 -9.69 15.97
N LYS A 71 -6.84 -8.72 16.69
CA LYS A 71 -6.26 -8.92 18.02
C LYS A 71 -7.35 -9.31 19.01
N LYS A 72 -6.97 -10.09 20.02
CA LYS A 72 -7.84 -10.40 21.16
C LYS A 72 -7.25 -9.79 22.42
N ASP A 73 -8.15 -9.37 23.30
CA ASP A 73 -7.78 -8.79 24.58
C ASP A 73 -7.43 -9.88 25.58
N CYS A 74 -6.42 -9.59 26.40
CA CYS A 74 -6.08 -10.41 27.56
C CYS A 74 -7.14 -10.23 28.66
N ASP A 75 -7.59 -11.31 29.29
CA ASP A 75 -8.60 -11.24 30.36
C ASP A 75 -8.09 -10.55 31.64
N LEU A 76 -6.77 -10.46 31.84
CA LEU A 76 -6.15 -9.87 33.05
C LEU A 76 -5.79 -8.40 32.87
N CYS A 77 -5.14 -8.05 31.77
CA CYS A 77 -4.65 -6.68 31.52
C CYS A 77 -5.40 -5.94 30.41
N SER A 78 -6.43 -6.57 29.80
CA SER A 78 -7.24 -6.03 28.71
C SER A 78 -6.45 -5.46 27.53
N THR A 79 -5.20 -5.89 27.38
CA THR A 79 -4.33 -5.44 26.30
C THR A 79 -4.58 -6.30 25.06
N PRO A 80 -4.78 -5.71 23.87
CA PRO A 80 -4.91 -6.46 22.63
C PRO A 80 -3.55 -7.03 22.22
N VAL A 81 -3.46 -8.36 22.12
CA VAL A 81 -2.21 -9.06 21.75
C VAL A 81 -2.48 -10.06 20.62
N ASP A 82 -1.47 -10.33 19.81
CA ASP A 82 -1.54 -11.31 18.71
C ASP A 82 -1.32 -12.76 19.19
N LEU A 83 -0.80 -12.94 20.40
CA LEU A 83 -0.45 -14.22 21.00
C LEU A 83 -1.00 -14.27 22.43
N LEU A 84 -1.91 -15.21 22.67
CA LEU A 84 -2.52 -15.43 23.97
C LEU A 84 -2.47 -16.91 24.32
N VAL A 85 -2.16 -17.20 25.58
CA VAL A 85 -2.20 -18.53 26.17
C VAL A 85 -3.62 -18.78 26.67
N ARG A 86 -4.19 -19.92 26.28
CA ARG A 86 -5.44 -20.41 26.84
C ARG A 86 -5.11 -21.22 28.09
N CYS A 87 -5.59 -20.82 29.26
CA CYS A 87 -5.34 -21.53 30.52
C CYS A 87 -6.56 -21.51 31.44
N GLN A 88 -6.65 -22.48 32.34
CA GLN A 88 -7.50 -22.43 33.53
C GLN A 88 -6.60 -22.13 34.72
N THR A 89 -7.02 -21.24 35.61
CA THR A 89 -6.25 -20.90 36.82
C THR A 89 -7.09 -21.01 38.10
N ASP A 90 -8.42 -21.13 37.97
CA ASP A 90 -9.33 -21.19 39.10
C ASP A 90 -10.02 -22.56 39.19
N GLU A 91 -10.55 -22.87 40.37
CA GLU A 91 -11.46 -23.99 40.63
C GLU A 91 -12.70 -23.99 39.73
N THR A 92 -13.07 -22.83 39.18
CA THR A 92 -14.22 -22.68 38.29
C THR A 92 -14.04 -23.37 36.93
N ARG A 93 -12.82 -23.84 36.60
CA ARG A 93 -12.46 -24.53 35.34
C ARG A 93 -12.84 -23.73 34.09
N ARG A 94 -12.96 -22.40 34.21
CA ARG A 94 -13.21 -21.53 33.07
C ARG A 94 -11.91 -21.30 32.33
N TRP A 95 -11.97 -21.44 31.01
CA TRP A 95 -10.86 -21.10 30.14
C TRP A 95 -10.75 -19.59 30.02
N ARG A 96 -9.55 -19.07 30.28
CA ARG A 96 -9.18 -17.67 30.09
C ARG A 96 -8.10 -17.55 29.05
N MET A 97 -8.02 -16.38 28.45
CA MET A 97 -7.06 -15.97 27.44
C MET A 97 -6.12 -14.94 28.05
N VAL A 98 -4.85 -15.31 28.17
CA VAL A 98 -3.86 -14.53 28.92
C VAL A 98 -2.67 -14.20 28.02
N CYS A 99 -2.16 -12.98 28.06
CA CYS A 99 -0.96 -12.61 27.31
C CYS A 99 0.30 -13.22 27.94
N GLY A 100 1.40 -13.31 27.17
CA GLY A 100 2.64 -13.93 27.67
C GLY A 100 3.25 -13.27 28.93
N LYS A 101 2.94 -11.99 29.20
CA LYS A 101 3.39 -11.30 30.42
C LYS A 101 2.64 -11.80 31.65
N CYS A 102 1.31 -11.75 31.59
CA CYS A 102 0.47 -12.20 32.69
C CYS A 102 0.47 -13.73 32.83
N TRP A 103 0.85 -14.47 31.78
CA TRP A 103 0.97 -15.92 31.84
C TRP A 103 2.00 -16.36 32.89
N HIS A 104 3.15 -15.69 32.97
CA HIS A 104 4.19 -16.01 33.95
C HIS A 104 3.71 -15.81 35.40
N GLU A 105 2.80 -14.86 35.63
CA GLU A 105 2.21 -14.62 36.95
C GLU A 105 1.24 -15.73 37.35
N VAL A 106 0.48 -16.29 36.39
CA VAL A 106 -0.54 -17.32 36.68
C VAL A 106 -0.06 -18.76 36.59
N SER A 107 1.03 -19.02 35.86
CA SER A 107 1.63 -20.35 35.79
C SER A 107 2.80 -20.53 36.76
N GLY A 108 3.34 -19.41 37.28
CA GLY A 108 4.59 -19.36 38.04
C GLY A 108 5.86 -19.51 37.19
N GLY A 109 5.70 -19.62 35.86
CA GLY A 109 6.81 -19.83 34.91
C GLY A 109 6.94 -21.28 34.44
N GLN A 110 6.20 -22.21 35.05
CA GLN A 110 6.19 -23.62 34.66
C GLN A 110 5.03 -23.96 33.71
N THR A 111 5.28 -24.83 32.72
CA THR A 111 4.29 -25.13 31.66
C THR A 111 3.07 -25.89 32.17
N ASP A 112 3.23 -26.70 33.22
CA ASP A 112 2.16 -27.50 33.84
C ASP A 112 1.74 -26.97 35.24
N GLY A 113 2.17 -25.75 35.57
CA GLY A 113 1.92 -25.12 36.87
C GLY A 113 2.96 -25.51 37.92
N ASP A 114 3.23 -24.58 38.83
CA ASP A 114 4.03 -24.81 40.03
C ASP A 114 3.17 -25.34 41.19
N ASP A 115 3.80 -25.78 42.28
CA ASP A 115 3.10 -26.26 43.49
C ASP A 115 2.11 -25.21 44.05
N ASP A 116 2.37 -23.92 43.81
CA ASP A 116 1.53 -22.79 44.20
C ASP A 116 0.27 -22.63 43.32
N HIS A 117 0.17 -23.34 42.19
CA HIS A 117 -0.94 -23.23 41.23
C HIS A 117 -1.61 -24.59 40.93
N PRO A 118 -2.24 -25.24 41.92
CA PRO A 118 -2.77 -26.60 41.81
C PRO A 118 -3.90 -26.75 40.77
N TYR A 119 -4.60 -25.66 40.45
CA TYR A 119 -5.69 -25.64 39.48
C TYR A 119 -5.27 -25.18 38.10
N TYR A 120 -3.99 -24.87 37.90
CA TYR A 120 -3.51 -24.43 36.61
C TYR A 120 -3.57 -25.57 35.58
N LYS A 121 -4.20 -25.29 34.44
CA LYS A 121 -4.23 -26.20 33.29
C LYS A 121 -3.94 -25.44 32.01
N TYR A 122 -2.89 -25.88 31.32
CA TYR A 122 -2.55 -25.37 30.00
C TYR A 122 -3.54 -25.89 28.94
N GLY A 123 -4.08 -24.97 28.15
CA GLY A 123 -5.07 -25.24 27.11
C GLY A 123 -4.58 -25.00 25.69
N GLY A 124 -3.32 -24.64 25.49
CA GLY A 124 -2.77 -24.30 24.17
C GLY A 124 -2.57 -22.81 23.94
N LEU A 125 -1.97 -22.48 22.81
CA LEU A 125 -1.70 -21.11 22.39
C LEU A 125 -2.67 -20.70 21.28
N TRP A 126 -3.25 -19.52 21.42
CA TRP A 126 -3.99 -18.85 20.37
C TRP A 126 -3.11 -17.81 19.69
N LYS A 127 -3.14 -17.80 18.35
CA LYS A 127 -2.41 -16.85 17.52
C LYS A 127 -3.34 -16.16 16.52
N ASN A 128 -3.18 -14.85 16.39
CA ASN A 128 -3.83 -14.07 15.35
C ASN A 128 -3.36 -14.54 13.97
N ARG A 129 -4.30 -14.94 13.11
CA ARG A 129 -4.00 -15.46 11.76
C ARG A 129 -3.61 -14.36 10.76
N ALA A 130 -3.87 -13.10 11.08
CA ALA A 130 -3.49 -11.98 10.22
C ALA A 130 -2.06 -11.48 10.46
N ALA A 131 -1.48 -11.79 11.63
CA ALA A 131 -0.15 -11.37 12.06
C ALA A 131 1.00 -12.12 11.37
#